data_AF-G4YIG8-F1
#
_entry.id   AF-G4YIG8-F1
#
_cell.length_a   1.000
_cell.length_b   1.000
_cell.length_c   1.000
_cell.angle_alpha   90.00
_cell.angle_beta   90.00
_cell.angle_gamma   90.00
#
_symmetry.space_group_name_H-M   'P 1'
#
loop_
_entity.id
_entity.type
_entity.pdbx_description
1 polymer ?
#
loop_
_entity_poly.entity_id
_entity_poly.type
_entity_poly.pdbx_seq_one_letter_code
_entity_poly.pdbx_strand_id
1 'polypeptide(L)'
;MLLLAAVAECVTTCFVPGYTLRSWGLNVGGTALNWIGPFLDGVTYGYEDRLKKGTQVSLACVQFRSAFLGVFTSYSFMVDHAGDLSSSSFAAGPLYVCASVLGGCVCFRLGKQAVMAAAALGPHGFVRDLNDPQFIGPLQVADGEELVLGILMSCSAVLLSNYVCELFPKQPPQLRNAASRNGGPFIDWGCLCCNFLASVLAGLTYQLSRISPTGLTNNLLALKFVSSFCGSLSVFSGAVSIISRLWLAGNRHSALWNLALQLLVGLLVIPYLYKHDAT
;
A
#
# COMPACT_ATOMS: atom_id res chain seq x y z
N MET A 1 11.94 0.17 12.27
CA MET A 1 11.64 0.12 10.82
C MET A 1 11.59 -1.31 10.28
N LEU A 2 12.72 -2.05 10.21
CA LEU A 2 12.73 -3.44 9.72
C LEU A 2 11.84 -4.39 10.53
N LEU A 3 11.81 -4.24 11.86
CA LEU A 3 10.88 -4.99 12.72
C LEU A 3 9.41 -4.78 12.35
N LEU A 4 9.02 -3.54 11.98
CA LEU A 4 7.64 -3.23 11.60
C LEU A 4 7.28 -3.84 10.24
N ALA A 5 8.22 -3.83 9.29
CA ALA A 5 8.05 -4.52 8.01
C ALA A 5 7.92 -6.03 8.21
N ALA A 6 8.76 -6.63 9.06
CA ALA A 6 8.70 -8.06 9.38
C ALA A 6 7.38 -8.44 10.06
N VAL A 7 6.91 -7.63 11.03
CA VAL A 7 5.62 -7.86 11.70
C VAL A 7 4.46 -7.73 10.71
N ALA A 8 4.48 -6.75 9.81
CA ALA A 8 3.45 -6.60 8.78
C ALA A 8 3.44 -7.81 7.82
N GLU A 9 4.61 -8.30 7.41
CA GLU A 9 4.73 -9.50 6.57
C GLU A 9 4.20 -10.75 7.30
N CYS A 10 4.52 -10.91 8.59
CA CYS A 10 3.96 -11.98 9.41
C CYS A 10 2.43 -11.88 9.53
N VAL A 11 1.90 -10.67 9.76
CA VAL A 11 0.46 -10.45 9.89
C VAL A 11 -0.25 -10.78 8.58
N THR A 12 0.26 -10.28 7.46
CA THR A 12 -0.32 -10.51 6.14
C THR A 12 -0.21 -11.98 5.70
N THR A 13 0.93 -12.62 5.95
CA THR A 13 1.15 -14.03 5.61
C THR A 13 0.31 -14.99 6.46
N CYS A 14 0.17 -14.71 7.77
CA CYS A 14 -0.48 -15.65 8.69
C CYS A 14 -1.98 -15.41 8.88
N PHE A 15 -2.46 -14.16 8.71
CA PHE A 15 -3.83 -13.78 9.11
C PHE A 15 -4.68 -13.19 7.99
N VAL A 16 -4.17 -13.06 6.76
CA VAL A 16 -4.98 -12.59 5.63
C VAL A 16 -5.38 -13.80 4.79
N PRO A 17 -6.55 -14.39 5.08
CA PRO A 17 -7.08 -15.48 4.27
C PRO A 17 -7.33 -14.99 2.84
N GLY A 18 -6.93 -15.81 1.87
CA GLY A 18 -7.22 -15.63 0.45
C GLY A 18 -8.70 -15.85 0.15
N TYR A 19 -9.58 -15.00 0.69
CA TYR A 19 -11.00 -15.03 0.38
C TYR A 19 -11.25 -14.35 -0.95
N THR A 20 -11.45 -15.16 -1.99
CA THR A 20 -12.04 -14.72 -3.25
C THR A 20 -13.56 -14.84 -3.16
N LEU A 21 -14.28 -13.74 -3.40
CA LEU A 21 -15.73 -13.76 -3.46
C LEU A 21 -16.14 -14.52 -4.72
N ARG A 22 -16.58 -15.77 -4.54
CA ARG A 22 -16.78 -16.76 -5.62
C ARG A 22 -17.71 -16.30 -6.75
N SER A 23 -18.61 -15.35 -6.48
CA SER A 23 -19.56 -14.84 -7.46
C SER A 23 -18.97 -13.79 -8.41
N TRP A 24 -17.93 -13.06 -8.00
CA TRP A 24 -17.35 -11.92 -8.76
C TRP A 24 -15.84 -12.07 -9.01
N GLY A 25 -15.22 -13.14 -8.49
CA GLY A 25 -13.77 -13.36 -8.56
C GLY A 25 -12.95 -12.41 -7.68
N LEU A 26 -13.58 -11.50 -6.93
CA LEU A 26 -12.93 -10.41 -6.22
C LEU A 26 -12.14 -10.89 -4.99
N ASN A 27 -10.86 -10.53 -4.89
CA ASN A 27 -10.03 -10.84 -3.73
C ASN A 27 -10.32 -9.89 -2.56
N VAL A 28 -11.26 -10.29 -1.71
CA VAL A 28 -11.75 -9.48 -0.58
C VAL A 28 -10.64 -9.18 0.41
N GLY A 29 -9.73 -10.13 0.65
CA GLY A 29 -8.62 -9.95 1.60
C GLY A 29 -7.67 -8.82 1.16
N GLY A 30 -7.19 -8.88 -0.09
CA GLY A 30 -6.31 -7.85 -0.63
C GLY A 30 -6.99 -6.49 -0.76
N THR A 31 -8.25 -6.43 -1.19
CA THR A 31 -9.01 -5.18 -1.26
C THR A 31 -9.21 -4.59 0.15
N ALA A 32 -9.55 -5.41 1.14
CA ALA A 32 -9.75 -4.96 2.52
C ALA A 32 -8.45 -4.41 3.12
N LEU A 33 -7.31 -5.07 2.91
CA LEU A 33 -6.00 -4.55 3.33
C LEU A 33 -5.72 -3.17 2.70
N ASN A 34 -5.99 -3.02 1.40
CA ASN A 34 -5.83 -1.77 0.68
C ASN A 34 -6.82 -0.68 1.11
N TRP A 35 -7.83 -0.98 1.92
CA TRP A 35 -8.72 0.01 2.55
C TRP A 35 -8.37 0.27 4.02
N ILE A 36 -8.03 -0.77 4.76
CA ILE A 36 -7.60 -0.69 6.17
C ILE A 36 -6.28 0.09 6.27
N GLY A 37 -5.34 -0.13 5.36
CA GLY A 37 -4.06 0.59 5.35
C GLY A 37 -4.23 2.10 5.26
N PRO A 38 -4.92 2.65 4.23
CA PRO A 38 -5.23 4.07 4.17
C PRO A 38 -6.05 4.58 5.37
N PHE A 39 -6.94 3.79 5.95
CA PHE A 39 -7.63 4.15 7.19
C PHE A 39 -6.64 4.35 8.35
N LEU A 40 -5.73 3.40 8.58
CA LEU A 40 -4.69 3.50 9.61
C LEU A 40 -3.74 4.68 9.35
N ASP A 41 -3.41 4.94 8.08
CA ASP A 41 -2.64 6.12 7.69
C ASP A 41 -3.39 7.41 8.07
N GLY A 42 -4.69 7.47 7.77
CA GLY A 42 -5.57 8.56 8.16
C GLY A 42 -5.62 8.79 9.67
N VAL A 43 -5.65 7.72 10.47
CA VAL A 43 -5.55 7.79 11.94
C VAL A 43 -4.23 8.42 12.37
N THR A 44 -3.10 7.99 11.79
CA THR A 44 -1.79 8.54 12.15
C THR A 44 -1.68 10.04 11.83
N TYR A 45 -2.15 10.47 10.66
CA TYR A 45 -2.21 11.89 10.30
C TYR A 45 -3.20 12.67 11.16
N GLY A 46 -4.34 12.07 11.53
CA GLY A 46 -5.29 12.68 12.46
C GLY A 46 -4.70 12.93 13.84
N TYR A 47 -3.84 12.02 14.31
CA TYR A 47 -3.09 12.18 15.55
C TYR A 47 -2.01 13.28 15.43
N GLU A 48 -1.27 13.31 14.32
CA GLU A 48 -0.26 14.34 14.04
C GLU A 48 -0.87 15.75 14.01
N ASP A 49 -2.02 15.92 13.36
CA ASP A 49 -2.72 17.21 13.27
C ASP A 49 -3.17 17.75 14.66
N ARG A 50 -3.26 16.88 15.67
CA ARG A 50 -3.60 17.23 17.05
C ARG A 50 -2.40 17.55 17.93
N LEU A 51 -1.19 17.18 17.52
CA LEU A 51 0.02 17.57 18.24
C LEU A 51 0.16 19.10 18.22
N LYS A 52 0.66 19.68 19.32
CA LYS A 52 0.88 21.14 19.39
C LYS A 52 1.81 21.55 18.23
N LYS A 53 1.47 22.65 17.54
CA LYS A 53 2.32 23.22 16.49
C LYS A 53 3.75 23.38 17.02
N GLY A 54 4.70 22.67 16.43
CA GLY A 54 6.12 22.66 16.82
C GLY A 54 6.60 21.33 17.43
N THR A 55 5.73 20.40 17.77
CA THR A 55 6.13 19.04 18.16
C THR A 55 6.56 18.27 16.90
N GLN A 56 7.80 17.77 16.88
CA GLN A 56 8.26 16.91 15.78
C GLN A 56 7.41 15.65 15.70
N VAL A 57 7.09 15.24 14.47
CA VAL A 57 6.43 13.96 14.20
C VAL A 57 7.29 12.85 14.80
N SER A 58 6.68 11.98 15.61
CA SER A 58 7.39 10.85 16.19
C SER A 58 7.99 9.98 15.09
N LEU A 59 9.28 9.64 15.23
CA LEU A 59 9.98 8.71 14.35
C LEU A 59 9.21 7.38 14.22
N ALA A 60 8.51 6.96 15.28
CA ALA A 60 7.67 5.77 15.25
C ALA A 60 6.48 5.88 14.28
N CYS A 61 5.84 7.06 14.17
CA CYS A 61 4.75 7.30 13.20
C CYS A 61 5.27 7.32 11.76
N VAL A 62 6.45 7.90 11.54
CA VAL A 62 7.10 7.86 10.21
C VAL A 62 7.43 6.42 9.82
N GLN A 63 8.04 5.65 10.72
CA GLN A 63 8.41 4.25 10.47
C GLN A 63 7.20 3.33 10.34
N PHE A 64 6.12 3.57 11.08
CA PHE A 64 4.88 2.83 10.95
C PHE A 64 4.26 3.04 9.55
N ARG A 65 4.16 4.29 9.09
CA ARG A 65 3.62 4.58 7.75
C ARG A 65 4.50 4.04 6.63
N SER A 66 5.82 4.19 6.71
CA SER A 66 6.71 3.75 5.63
C SER A 66 6.92 2.24 5.60
N ALA A 67 7.07 1.59 6.77
CA ALA A 67 7.42 0.17 6.83
C ALA A 67 6.21 -0.74 7.08
N PHE A 68 5.36 -0.43 8.08
CA PHE A 68 4.22 -1.30 8.37
C PHE A 68 3.14 -1.15 7.28
N LEU A 69 2.68 0.08 7.01
CA LEU A 69 1.63 0.29 5.99
C LEU A 69 2.12 0.06 4.56
N GLY A 70 3.43 0.20 4.31
CA GLY A 70 4.06 -0.12 3.02
C GLY A 70 4.01 -1.62 2.70
N VAL A 71 4.18 -2.50 3.68
CA VAL A 71 4.03 -3.95 3.52
C VAL A 71 2.55 -4.37 3.61
N PHE A 72 1.76 -3.69 4.44
CA PHE A 72 0.36 -4.01 4.68
C PHE A 72 -0.57 -3.64 3.51
N THR A 73 -0.16 -2.70 2.65
CA THR A 73 -0.87 -2.34 1.42
C THR A 73 -0.04 -2.70 0.20
N SER A 74 -0.70 -3.01 -0.92
CA SER A 74 0.01 -3.38 -2.14
C SER A 74 -0.68 -2.85 -3.38
N TYR A 75 -0.01 -1.94 -4.06
CA TYR A 75 -0.44 -1.41 -5.36
C TYR A 75 -0.28 -2.46 -6.46
N SER A 76 0.86 -3.17 -6.47
CA SER A 76 1.13 -4.21 -7.46
C SER A 76 0.09 -5.32 -7.41
N PHE A 77 -0.32 -5.74 -6.21
CA PHE A 77 -1.39 -6.73 -6.03
C PHE A 77 -2.76 -6.22 -6.48
N MET A 78 -3.06 -4.94 -6.26
CA MET A 78 -4.28 -4.33 -6.79
C MET A 78 -4.31 -4.36 -8.31
N VAL A 79 -3.22 -3.98 -8.98
CA VAL A 79 -3.14 -3.97 -10.45
C VAL A 79 -3.11 -5.38 -11.02
N ASP A 80 -2.43 -6.32 -10.36
CA ASP A 80 -2.43 -7.74 -10.74
C ASP A 80 -3.85 -8.32 -10.69
N HIS A 81 -4.56 -8.09 -9.58
CA HIS A 81 -5.95 -8.51 -9.47
C HIS A 81 -6.89 -7.82 -10.46
N ALA A 82 -6.62 -6.55 -10.80
CA ALA A 82 -7.33 -5.86 -11.88
C ALA A 82 -7.09 -6.52 -13.25
N GLY A 83 -5.88 -7.01 -13.49
CA GLY A 83 -5.55 -7.83 -14.66
C GLY A 83 -6.39 -9.11 -14.72
N ASP A 84 -6.46 -9.84 -13.60
CA ASP A 84 -7.29 -11.04 -13.48
C ASP A 84 -8.77 -10.72 -13.73
N LEU A 85 -9.33 -9.65 -13.15
CA LEU A 85 -10.72 -9.25 -13.40
C LEU A 85 -10.98 -8.84 -14.86
N SER A 86 -9.99 -8.23 -15.52
CA SER A 86 -10.08 -7.84 -16.92
C SER A 86 -10.22 -9.03 -17.87
N SER A 87 -9.82 -10.23 -17.44
CA SER A 87 -10.04 -11.47 -18.21
C SER A 87 -11.51 -11.87 -18.31
N SER A 88 -12.29 -11.60 -17.26
CA SER A 88 -13.73 -11.87 -17.22
C SER A 88 -14.55 -10.78 -17.91
N SER A 89 -14.12 -9.53 -17.81
CA SER A 89 -14.72 -8.38 -18.46
C SER A 89 -13.71 -7.26 -18.58
N PHE A 90 -13.47 -6.78 -19.81
CA PHE A 90 -12.49 -5.71 -20.09
C PHE A 90 -12.68 -4.46 -19.21
N ALA A 91 -13.92 -4.13 -18.84
CA ALA A 91 -14.22 -2.98 -17.99
C ALA A 91 -14.01 -3.24 -16.49
N ALA A 92 -14.01 -4.50 -16.05
CA ALA A 92 -13.99 -4.85 -14.62
C ALA A 92 -12.67 -4.47 -13.94
N GLY A 93 -11.52 -4.68 -14.59
CA GLY A 93 -10.22 -4.28 -14.05
C GLY A 93 -10.07 -2.77 -13.84
N PRO A 94 -10.29 -1.94 -14.88
CA PRO A 94 -10.28 -0.47 -14.73
C PRO A 94 -11.24 0.03 -13.65
N LEU A 95 -12.46 -0.52 -13.58
CA LEU A 95 -13.43 -0.15 -12.55
C LEU A 95 -12.95 -0.56 -11.14
N TYR A 96 -12.31 -1.73 -11.00
CA TYR A 96 -11.75 -2.19 -9.74
C TYR A 96 -10.60 -1.29 -9.24
N VAL A 97 -9.69 -0.86 -10.12
CA VAL A 97 -8.62 0.09 -9.77
C VAL A 97 -9.22 1.40 -9.28
N CYS A 98 -10.19 1.96 -10.02
CA CYS A 98 -10.89 3.18 -9.62
C CYS A 98 -11.57 3.02 -8.26
N ALA A 99 -12.32 1.93 -8.05
CA ALA A 99 -13.01 1.66 -6.80
C ALA A 99 -12.05 1.49 -5.62
N SER A 100 -10.90 0.83 -5.84
CA SER A 100 -9.89 0.59 -4.81
C SER A 100 -9.23 1.90 -4.37
N VAL A 101 -8.84 2.76 -5.31
CA VAL A 101 -8.23 4.08 -5.02
C VAL A 101 -9.24 5.01 -4.35
N LEU A 102 -10.48 5.07 -4.84
CA LEU A 102 -11.54 5.89 -4.25
C LEU A 102 -11.92 5.40 -2.85
N GLY A 103 -12.08 4.08 -2.68
CA GLY A 103 -12.32 3.45 -1.39
C GLY A 103 -11.22 3.76 -0.39
N GLY A 104 -9.95 3.62 -0.79
CA GLY A 104 -8.81 4.03 0.03
C GLY A 104 -8.88 5.51 0.45
N CYS A 105 -9.23 6.42 -0.45
CA CYS A 105 -9.37 7.85 -0.13
C CYS A 105 -10.50 8.11 0.90
N VAL A 106 -11.63 7.41 0.77
CA VAL A 106 -12.74 7.48 1.75
C VAL A 106 -12.28 6.94 3.10
N CYS A 107 -11.65 5.77 3.12
CA CYS A 107 -11.11 5.13 4.32
C CYS A 107 -10.09 6.02 5.04
N PHE A 108 -9.19 6.68 4.31
CA PHE A 108 -8.26 7.67 4.88
C PHE A 108 -8.99 8.81 5.59
N ARG A 109 -10.03 9.38 4.97
CA ARG A 109 -10.84 10.44 5.61
C ARG A 109 -11.55 9.94 6.86
N LEU A 110 -12.12 8.74 6.81
CA LEU A 110 -12.77 8.12 7.96
C LEU A 110 -11.79 7.89 9.10
N GLY A 111 -10.58 7.42 8.82
CA GLY A 111 -9.52 7.25 9.84
C GLY A 111 -9.17 8.58 10.51
N LYS A 112 -9.00 9.64 9.71
CA LYS A 112 -8.75 10.99 10.23
C LYS A 112 -9.92 11.51 11.09
N GLN A 113 -11.16 11.28 10.66
CA GLN A 113 -12.37 11.66 11.39
C GLN A 113 -12.56 10.85 12.67
N ALA A 114 -12.21 9.57 12.68
CA ALA A 114 -12.32 8.70 13.84
C ALA A 114 -11.47 9.23 15.00
N VAL A 115 -10.26 9.74 14.73
CA VAL A 115 -9.44 10.40 15.74
C VAL A 115 -10.06 11.71 16.22
N MET A 116 -10.66 12.49 15.33
CA MET A 116 -11.35 13.72 15.71
C MET A 116 -12.56 13.45 16.62
N ALA A 117 -13.34 12.42 16.30
CA ALA A 117 -14.48 11.97 17.09
C ALA A 117 -14.05 11.35 18.43
N ALA A 118 -13.04 10.47 18.42
CA ALA A 118 -12.48 9.88 19.64
C ALA A 118 -11.88 10.94 20.56
N ALA A 119 -11.26 12.00 20.01
CA ALA A 119 -10.77 13.12 20.81
C ALA A 119 -11.89 14.06 21.31
N ALA A 120 -13.07 14.06 20.66
CA ALA A 120 -14.21 14.87 21.08
C ALA A 120 -15.13 14.15 22.08
N LEU A 121 -15.18 12.81 22.03
CA LEU A 121 -16.08 11.95 22.81
C LEU A 121 -15.36 11.03 23.80
N GLY A 122 -14.05 10.84 23.66
CA GLY A 122 -13.27 9.90 24.47
C GLY A 122 -12.91 10.48 25.83
N PRO A 123 -13.02 9.69 26.93
CA PRO A 123 -12.48 10.09 28.21
C PRO A 123 -10.96 10.33 28.10
N HIS A 124 -10.46 11.32 28.84
CA HIS A 124 -9.03 11.66 28.88
C HIS A 124 -8.21 10.48 29.41
N GLY A 125 -7.56 9.74 28.50
CA GLY A 125 -6.59 8.71 28.85
C GLY A 125 -6.87 7.36 28.21
N PHE A 126 -6.50 7.19 26.94
CA PHE A 126 -6.27 5.87 26.37
C PHE A 126 -4.75 5.65 26.31
N VAL A 127 -4.15 5.45 27.47
CA VAL A 127 -2.81 4.86 27.60
C VAL A 127 -3.04 3.53 28.28
N ARG A 128 -2.92 2.43 27.53
CA ARG A 128 -2.90 1.08 28.09
C ARG A 128 -1.61 0.90 28.88
N ASP A 129 -1.74 0.21 30.01
CA ASP A 129 -0.66 -0.24 30.89
C ASP A 129 0.39 -1.04 30.10
N LEU A 130 1.67 -0.75 30.33
CA LEU A 130 2.80 -1.41 29.66
C LEU A 130 2.95 -2.89 30.06
N ASN A 131 2.19 -3.36 31.05
CA ASN A 131 2.35 -4.68 31.66
C ASN A 131 1.30 -5.72 31.23
N ASP A 132 0.45 -5.46 30.23
CA ASP A 132 -0.61 -6.40 29.82
C ASP A 132 -0.05 -7.52 28.90
N PRO A 133 0.09 -8.77 29.38
CA PRO A 133 0.68 -9.86 28.61
C PRO A 133 -0.44 -10.78 28.12
N GLN A 134 -1.00 -10.51 26.94
CA GLN A 134 -1.90 -11.46 26.26
C GLN A 134 -1.32 -11.94 24.93
N PHE A 135 -0.61 -13.07 25.06
CA PHE A 135 -0.68 -14.28 24.25
C PHE A 135 -0.98 -14.18 22.75
N ILE A 136 0.02 -14.53 21.94
CA ILE A 136 -0.16 -15.13 20.61
C ILE A 136 -0.03 -16.64 20.81
N GLY A 137 -1.06 -17.41 20.43
CA GLY A 137 -1.08 -18.87 20.53
C GLY A 137 -0.05 -19.57 19.62
N PRO A 138 0.06 -20.91 19.69
CA PRO A 138 0.99 -21.64 18.84
C PRO A 138 0.54 -21.59 17.38
N LEU A 139 1.22 -20.78 16.57
CA LEU A 139 1.05 -20.75 15.12
C LEU A 139 1.72 -21.99 14.51
N GLN A 140 0.96 -22.80 13.79
CA GLN A 140 1.55 -23.67 12.77
C GLN A 140 1.83 -22.82 11.54
N VAL A 141 3.11 -22.45 11.37
CA VAL A 141 3.62 -21.82 10.16
C VAL A 141 3.82 -22.94 9.15
N ALA A 142 3.04 -22.94 8.08
CA ALA A 142 3.41 -23.68 6.88
C ALA A 142 4.71 -23.02 6.35
N ASP A 143 5.80 -23.78 6.40
CA ASP A 143 7.13 -23.48 5.87
C ASP A 143 7.78 -22.16 6.36
N GLY A 144 8.47 -22.24 7.50
CA GLY A 144 9.23 -21.11 8.07
C GLY A 144 10.26 -20.49 7.11
N GLU A 145 10.75 -21.26 6.13
CA GLU A 145 11.62 -20.75 5.05
C GLU A 145 10.92 -19.74 4.14
N GLU A 146 9.64 -19.98 3.80
CA GLU A 146 8.84 -19.04 3.00
C GLU A 146 8.56 -17.74 3.74
N LEU A 147 8.34 -17.83 5.06
CA LEU A 147 8.14 -16.66 5.92
C LEU A 147 9.42 -15.84 6.05
N VAL A 148 10.57 -16.48 6.28
CA VAL A 148 11.86 -15.79 6.35
C VAL A 148 12.20 -15.13 5.01
N LEU A 149 11.96 -15.82 3.89
CA LEU A 149 12.16 -15.26 2.56
C LEU A 149 11.26 -14.04 2.32
N GLY A 150 9.98 -14.12 2.70
CA GLY A 150 9.03 -13.00 2.64
C GLY A 150 9.51 -11.80 3.46
N ILE A 151 9.95 -12.02 4.70
CA ILE A 151 10.46 -10.96 5.58
C ILE A 151 11.68 -10.27 4.95
N LEU A 152 12.63 -11.03 4.41
CA LEU A 152 13.83 -10.48 3.77
C LEU A 152 13.48 -9.67 2.51
N MET A 153 12.58 -10.18 1.68
CA MET A 153 12.08 -9.51 0.48
C MET A 153 11.38 -8.20 0.84
N SER A 154 10.46 -8.22 1.80
CA SER A 154 9.72 -7.04 2.24
C SER A 154 10.63 -6.00 2.90
N CYS A 155 11.57 -6.44 3.75
CA CYS A 155 12.57 -5.53 4.33
C CYS A 155 13.44 -4.85 3.26
N SER A 156 13.92 -5.60 2.27
CA SER A 156 14.76 -5.09 1.18
C SER A 156 13.98 -4.10 0.30
N ALA A 157 12.73 -4.44 -0.01
CA ALA A 157 11.84 -3.61 -0.80
C ALA A 157 11.48 -2.29 -0.10
N VAL A 158 11.24 -2.31 1.22
CA VAL A 158 10.98 -1.08 2.00
C VAL A 158 12.22 -0.19 2.06
N LEU A 159 13.43 -0.76 2.15
CA LEU A 159 14.67 0.03 2.07
C LEU A 159 14.81 0.68 0.69
N LEU A 160 14.52 -0.06 -0.38
CA LEU A 160 14.56 0.44 -1.74
C LEU A 160 13.50 1.52 -2.00
N SER A 161 12.27 1.34 -1.53
CA SER A 161 11.19 2.32 -1.71
C SER A 161 11.51 3.63 -1.00
N ASN A 162 12.07 3.57 0.21
CA ASN A 162 12.55 4.76 0.92
C ASN A 162 13.70 5.44 0.18
N TYR A 163 14.68 4.68 -0.32
CA TYR A 163 15.77 5.24 -1.10
C TYR A 163 15.27 5.97 -2.35
N VAL A 164 14.35 5.34 -3.11
CA VAL A 164 13.73 5.97 -4.29
C VAL A 164 12.96 7.23 -3.90
N CYS A 165 12.20 7.19 -2.80
CA CYS A 165 11.45 8.37 -2.34
C CYS A 165 12.37 9.52 -1.88
N GLU A 166 13.56 9.23 -1.36
CA GLU A 166 14.55 10.24 -0.97
C GLU A 166 15.24 10.92 -2.16
N LEU A 167 15.29 10.26 -3.33
CA LEU A 167 15.83 10.87 -4.56
C LEU A 167 14.95 12.01 -5.09
N PHE A 168 13.68 12.05 -4.71
CA PHE A 168 12.73 13.06 -5.13
C PHE A 168 12.52 14.13 -4.05
N PRO A 169 12.19 15.38 -4.45
CA PRO A 169 12.00 16.46 -3.50
C PRO A 169 10.92 16.12 -2.48
N LYS A 170 11.29 16.21 -1.19
CA LYS A 170 10.39 15.95 -0.06
C LYS A 170 9.14 16.83 -0.14
N GLN A 171 8.03 16.30 0.37
CA GLN A 171 6.75 17.01 0.40
C GLN A 171 6.90 18.43 0.96
N PRO A 172 6.33 19.43 0.28
CA PRO A 172 6.42 20.80 0.72
C PRO A 172 5.67 20.99 2.05
N PRO A 173 6.19 21.84 2.96
CA PRO A 173 5.59 22.08 4.27
C PRO A 173 4.20 22.72 4.19
N GLN A 174 3.87 23.36 3.07
CA GLN A 174 2.54 23.93 2.80
C GLN A 174 1.89 23.26 1.59
N LEU A 175 1.06 22.24 1.85
CA LEU A 175 0.36 21.49 0.79
C LEU A 175 -0.61 22.35 -0.05
N ARG A 176 -1.18 23.41 0.54
CA ARG A 176 -2.12 24.31 -0.15
C ARG A 176 -1.50 25.02 -1.35
N ASN A 177 -0.24 25.43 -1.23
CA ASN A 177 0.49 26.15 -2.28
C ASN A 177 1.56 25.27 -2.93
N ALA A 178 1.49 23.94 -2.71
CA ALA A 178 2.41 22.99 -3.30
C ALA A 178 2.31 23.06 -4.83
N ALA A 179 3.42 23.45 -5.47
CA ALA A 179 3.56 23.52 -6.91
C ALA A 179 4.88 22.87 -7.31
N SER A 180 4.94 22.41 -8.56
CA SER A 180 6.19 22.05 -9.21
C SER A 180 7.10 23.29 -9.33
N ARG A 181 8.41 23.06 -9.47
CA ARG A 181 9.44 24.11 -9.63
C ARG A 181 9.14 25.05 -10.82
N ASN A 182 8.37 24.58 -11.79
CA ASN A 182 7.95 25.32 -12.98
C ASN A 182 6.53 25.93 -12.85
N GLY A 183 5.95 25.99 -11.64
CA GLY A 183 4.59 26.51 -11.41
C GLY A 183 3.46 25.53 -11.76
N GLY A 184 3.79 24.30 -12.17
CA GLY A 184 2.83 23.23 -12.46
C GLY A 184 2.27 22.53 -11.21
N PRO A 185 1.41 21.51 -11.38
CA PRO A 185 0.90 20.71 -10.25
C PRO A 185 2.06 20.07 -9.49
N PHE A 186 1.94 19.98 -8.17
CA PHE A 186 2.85 19.16 -7.38
C PHE A 186 2.56 17.68 -7.64
N ILE A 187 3.59 16.90 -7.97
CA ILE A 187 3.50 15.46 -8.24
C ILE A 187 4.42 14.74 -7.26
N ASP A 188 3.90 13.72 -6.58
CA ASP A 188 4.67 12.84 -5.72
C ASP A 188 5.39 11.78 -6.57
N TRP A 189 6.53 12.18 -7.12
CA TRP A 189 7.34 11.34 -7.99
C TRP A 189 7.88 10.09 -7.28
N GLY A 190 8.16 10.16 -5.97
CA GLY A 190 8.61 9.01 -5.20
C GLY A 190 7.57 7.89 -5.20
N CYS A 191 6.33 8.21 -4.78
CA CYS A 191 5.25 7.23 -4.77
C CYS A 191 4.93 6.72 -6.18
N LEU A 192 4.95 7.59 -7.19
CA LEU A 192 4.67 7.23 -8.58
C LEU A 192 5.73 6.26 -9.14
N CYS A 193 7.03 6.55 -8.92
CA CYS A 193 8.12 5.70 -9.36
C CYS A 193 8.11 4.34 -8.66
N CYS A 194 7.88 4.30 -7.35
CA CYS A 194 7.78 3.06 -6.60
C CYS A 194 6.62 2.18 -7.11
N ASN A 195 5.43 2.76 -7.32
CA ASN A 195 4.26 2.02 -7.83
C ASN A 195 4.48 1.53 -9.26
N PHE A 196 5.09 2.36 -10.12
CA PHE A 196 5.43 1.97 -11.49
C PHE A 196 6.46 0.84 -11.50
N LEU A 197 7.57 0.98 -10.77
CA LEU A 197 8.64 -0.02 -10.72
C LEU A 197 8.13 -1.34 -10.16
N ALA A 198 7.35 -1.32 -9.07
CA ALA A 198 6.72 -2.51 -8.50
C ALA A 198 5.80 -3.22 -9.50
N SER A 199 5.01 -2.45 -10.27
CA SER A 199 4.09 -3.02 -11.27
C SER A 199 4.85 -3.63 -12.46
N VAL A 200 5.91 -2.95 -12.94
CA VAL A 200 6.77 -3.47 -14.02
C VAL A 200 7.51 -4.73 -13.57
N LEU A 201 8.09 -4.74 -12.36
CA LEU A 201 8.77 -5.91 -11.81
C LEU A 201 7.82 -7.09 -11.65
N ALA A 202 6.58 -6.85 -11.20
CA ALA A 202 5.57 -7.91 -11.13
C ALA A 202 5.25 -8.49 -12.51
N GLY A 203 5.07 -7.63 -13.53
CA GLY A 203 4.85 -8.07 -14.91
C GLY A 203 6.02 -8.89 -15.47
N LEU A 204 7.25 -8.40 -15.28
CA LEU A 204 8.46 -9.11 -15.71
C LEU A 204 8.60 -10.47 -15.02
N THR A 205 8.35 -10.55 -13.72
CA THR A 205 8.41 -11.82 -12.97
C THR A 205 7.41 -12.83 -13.51
N TYR A 206 6.18 -12.42 -13.83
CA TYR A 206 5.21 -13.33 -14.45
C TYR A 206 5.61 -13.77 -15.86
N GLN A 207 6.16 -12.88 -16.69
CA GLN A 207 6.66 -13.25 -18.02
C GLN A 207 7.87 -14.20 -17.94
N LEU A 208 8.78 -13.98 -16.99
CA LEU A 208 9.92 -14.86 -16.75
C LEU A 208 9.49 -16.25 -16.25
N SER A 209 8.51 -16.31 -15.35
CA SER A 209 7.92 -17.57 -14.87
C SER A 209 7.27 -18.37 -16.01
N ARG A 210 6.71 -17.71 -17.04
CA ARG A 210 6.19 -18.38 -18.24
C ARG A 210 7.28 -18.97 -19.13
N ILE A 211 8.39 -18.26 -19.30
CA ILE A 211 9.48 -18.68 -20.20
C ILE A 211 10.34 -19.78 -19.54
N SER A 212 10.41 -19.81 -18.21
CA SER A 212 11.18 -20.79 -17.44
C SER A 212 10.28 -21.63 -16.52
N PRO A 213 9.45 -22.56 -17.06
CA PRO A 213 8.53 -23.38 -16.29
C PRO A 213 9.23 -24.50 -15.47
N THR A 214 10.53 -24.35 -15.15
CA THR A 214 11.31 -25.36 -14.43
C THR A 214 10.95 -25.38 -12.93
N GLY A 215 9.84 -26.04 -12.59
CA GLY A 215 9.54 -26.54 -11.24
C GLY A 215 8.67 -25.65 -10.34
N LEU A 216 8.02 -26.31 -9.37
CA LEU A 216 7.10 -25.73 -8.37
C LEU A 216 7.75 -24.58 -7.56
N THR A 217 9.06 -24.68 -7.30
CA THR A 217 9.87 -23.72 -6.54
C THR A 217 10.01 -22.37 -7.24
N ASN A 218 10.12 -22.35 -8.58
CA ASN A 218 10.18 -21.11 -9.36
C ASN A 218 8.85 -20.34 -9.33
N ASN A 219 7.73 -21.07 -9.30
CA ASN A 219 6.40 -20.46 -9.21
C ASN A 219 6.12 -19.91 -7.80
N LEU A 220 6.53 -20.62 -6.74
CA LEU A 220 6.42 -20.10 -5.37
C LEU A 220 7.31 -18.87 -5.15
N LEU A 221 8.55 -18.90 -5.64
CA LEU A 221 9.46 -17.76 -5.55
C LEU A 221 8.95 -16.55 -6.34
N ALA A 222 8.38 -16.78 -7.54
CA ALA A 222 7.75 -15.73 -8.33
C ALA A 222 6.54 -15.11 -7.59
N LEU A 223 5.66 -15.93 -7.03
CA LEU A 223 4.50 -15.46 -6.26
C LEU A 223 4.93 -14.67 -5.03
N LYS A 224 5.92 -15.15 -4.27
CA LYS A 224 6.46 -14.44 -3.10
C LYS A 224 7.19 -13.15 -3.46
N PHE A 225 7.93 -13.15 -4.56
CA PHE A 225 8.56 -11.93 -5.07
C PHE A 225 7.50 -10.88 -5.43
N VAL A 226 6.39 -11.27 -6.06
CA VAL A 226 5.31 -10.34 -6.38
C VAL A 226 4.55 -9.89 -5.13
N SER A 227 4.17 -10.80 -4.24
CA SER A 227 3.39 -10.47 -3.04
C SER A 227 4.19 -9.67 -2.02
N SER A 228 5.43 -10.08 -1.75
CA SER A 228 6.24 -9.55 -0.66
C SER A 228 7.16 -8.43 -1.16
N PHE A 229 8.03 -8.68 -2.14
CA PHE A 229 8.96 -7.65 -2.65
C PHE A 229 8.23 -6.55 -3.40
N CYS A 230 7.47 -6.88 -4.46
CA CYS A 230 6.77 -5.85 -5.25
C CYS A 230 5.66 -5.17 -4.43
N GLY A 231 4.97 -5.93 -3.57
CA GLY A 231 3.98 -5.37 -2.65
C GLY A 231 4.58 -4.30 -1.74
N SER A 232 5.67 -4.63 -1.05
CA SER A 232 6.36 -3.74 -0.11
C SER A 232 7.15 -2.60 -0.79
N LEU A 233 7.55 -2.79 -2.05
CA LEU A 233 8.17 -1.73 -2.86
C LEU A 233 7.14 -0.68 -3.25
N SER A 234 5.90 -1.12 -3.50
CA SER A 234 4.80 -0.22 -3.81
C SER A 234 4.35 0.57 -2.60
N VAL A 235 3.87 1.79 -2.81
CA VAL A 235 3.49 2.72 -1.75
C VAL A 235 2.06 3.19 -1.98
N PHE A 236 1.11 2.25 -1.91
CA PHE A 236 -0.30 2.56 -2.16
C PHE A 236 -0.88 3.50 -1.10
N SER A 237 -0.69 3.19 0.20
CA SER A 237 -1.17 4.05 1.29
C SER A 237 -0.59 5.47 1.18
N GLY A 238 0.71 5.59 0.91
CA GLY A 238 1.36 6.89 0.74
C GLY A 238 0.78 7.69 -0.43
N ALA A 239 0.52 7.04 -1.57
CA ALA A 239 -0.14 7.67 -2.72
C ALA A 239 -1.56 8.17 -2.39
N VAL A 240 -2.37 7.36 -1.72
CA VAL A 240 -3.72 7.74 -1.28
C VAL A 240 -3.69 8.89 -0.27
N SER A 241 -2.73 8.87 0.65
CA SER A 241 -2.54 9.90 1.66
C SER A 241 -2.16 11.25 1.05
N ILE A 242 -1.22 11.30 0.10
CA ILE A 242 -0.86 12.57 -0.55
C ILE A 242 -2.02 13.15 -1.36
N ILE A 243 -2.76 12.32 -2.12
CA ILE A 243 -3.95 12.75 -2.86
C ILE A 243 -4.99 13.33 -1.90
N SER A 244 -5.28 12.60 -0.82
CA SER A 244 -6.28 12.99 0.17
C SER A 244 -5.91 14.29 0.89
N ARG A 245 -4.65 14.46 1.28
CA ARG A 245 -4.20 15.66 1.98
C ARG A 245 -4.11 16.88 1.05
N LEU A 246 -3.69 16.73 -0.21
CA LEU A 246 -3.74 17.82 -1.20
C LEU A 246 -5.18 18.29 -1.42
N TRP A 247 -6.13 17.35 -1.51
CA TRP A 247 -7.55 17.66 -1.63
C TRP A 247 -8.06 18.43 -0.42
N LEU A 248 -7.76 17.95 0.79
CA LEU A 248 -8.17 18.59 2.05
C LEU A 248 -7.53 19.97 2.25
N ALA A 249 -6.30 20.16 1.77
CA ALA A 249 -5.62 21.45 1.81
C ALA A 249 -6.14 22.47 0.78
N GLY A 250 -7.08 22.08 -0.08
CA GLY A 250 -7.65 22.92 -1.13
C GLY A 250 -6.88 22.91 -2.45
N ASN A 251 -5.75 22.20 -2.53
CA ASN A 251 -4.95 22.05 -3.76
C ASN A 251 -5.51 20.93 -4.64
N ARG A 252 -6.73 21.14 -5.16
CA ARG A 252 -7.46 20.14 -5.96
C ARG A 252 -6.74 19.79 -7.26
N HIS A 253 -6.08 20.76 -7.88
CA HIS A 253 -5.37 20.56 -9.14
C HIS A 253 -4.25 19.53 -8.98
N SER A 254 -3.38 19.69 -7.97
CA SER A 254 -2.32 18.72 -7.69
C SER A 254 -2.88 17.36 -7.24
N ALA A 255 -3.96 17.34 -6.46
CA ALA A 255 -4.62 16.10 -6.05
C ALA A 255 -5.12 15.28 -7.25
N LEU A 256 -5.78 15.94 -8.21
CA LEU A 256 -6.29 15.31 -9.43
C LEU A 256 -5.17 14.78 -10.33
N TRP A 257 -4.06 15.52 -10.45
CA TRP A 257 -2.91 15.06 -11.22
C TRP A 257 -2.25 13.82 -10.61
N ASN A 258 -2.07 13.80 -9.29
CA ASN A 258 -1.54 12.61 -8.62
C ASN A 258 -2.49 11.41 -8.76
N LEU A 259 -3.81 11.64 -8.64
CA LEU A 259 -4.80 10.60 -8.89
C LEU A 259 -4.72 10.07 -10.33
N ALA A 260 -4.73 10.95 -11.32
CA ALA A 260 -4.69 10.59 -12.73
C ALA A 260 -3.42 9.82 -13.11
N LEU A 261 -2.26 10.25 -12.60
CA LEU A 261 -0.99 9.59 -12.89
C LEU A 261 -0.90 8.19 -12.26
N GLN A 262 -1.40 8.03 -11.03
CA GLN A 262 -1.47 6.71 -10.40
C GLN A 262 -2.41 5.79 -11.19
N LEU A 263 -3.62 6.26 -11.53
CA LEU A 263 -4.55 5.50 -12.37
C LEU A 263 -3.92 5.13 -13.73
N LEU A 264 -3.22 6.06 -14.38
CA LEU A 264 -2.53 5.81 -15.65
C LEU A 264 -1.48 4.70 -15.52
N VAL A 265 -0.67 4.73 -14.46
CA VAL A 265 0.31 3.66 -14.18
C VAL A 265 -0.39 2.31 -14.01
N GLY A 266 -1.50 2.26 -13.27
CA GLY A 266 -2.28 1.04 -13.13
C GLY A 266 -2.78 0.53 -14.49
N LEU A 267 -3.44 1.40 -15.26
CA LEU A 267 -4.01 1.07 -16.57
C LEU A 267 -2.96 0.62 -17.59
N LEU A 268 -1.77 1.24 -17.58
CA LEU A 268 -0.70 0.92 -18.52
C LEU A 268 -0.09 -0.47 -18.27
N VAL A 269 -0.10 -0.94 -17.02
CA VAL A 269 0.54 -2.21 -16.63
C VAL A 269 -0.43 -3.40 -16.62
N ILE A 270 -1.75 -3.15 -16.53
CA ILE A 270 -2.81 -4.19 -16.62
C ILE A 270 -2.59 -5.20 -17.77
N PRO A 271 -2.31 -4.78 -19.03
CA PRO A 271 -2.14 -5.72 -20.14
C PRO A 271 -0.95 -6.67 -19.97
N TYR A 272 0.08 -6.26 -19.24
CA TYR A 272 1.30 -7.04 -19.03
C TYR A 272 1.19 -8.01 -17.87
N LEU A 273 0.29 -7.73 -16.92
CA LEU A 273 -0.08 -8.59 -15.78
C LEU A 273 -1.19 -9.58 -16.13
N TYR A 274 -1.76 -9.49 -17.33
CA TYR A 274 -2.80 -10.38 -17.81
C TYR A 274 -2.33 -11.85 -17.80
N LYS A 275 -2.88 -12.66 -16.88
CA LYS A 275 -2.81 -14.12 -16.92
C LYS A 275 -3.69 -14.63 -18.06
N HIS A 276 -3.12 -14.75 -19.25
CA HIS A 276 -3.72 -15.63 -20.25
C HIS A 276 -3.58 -17.04 -19.70
N ASP A 277 -4.68 -17.65 -19.27
CA ASP A 277 -4.74 -19.10 -19.19
C ASP A 277 -4.39 -19.59 -20.60
N ALA A 278 -3.24 -20.25 -20.70
CA ALA A 278 -2.88 -21.00 -21.88
C ALA A 278 -3.94 -22.08 -22.05
N THR A 279 -4.78 -21.90 -23.06
CA THR A 279 -5.62 -22.97 -23.64
C THR A 279 -4.79 -24.19 -23.97
#